data_AF-A0A3D0ES70-F1
#
_entry.id   AF-A0A3D0ES70-F1
#
_cell.length_a   1.000
_cell.length_b   1.000
_cell.length_c   1.000
_cell.angle_alpha   90.00
_cell.angle_beta   90.00
_cell.angle_gamma   90.00
#
_symmetry.space_group_name_H-M   'P 1'
#
loop_
_entity.id
_entity.type
_entity.pdbx_description
1 polymer ?
#
loop_
_entity_poly.entity_id
_entity_poly.type
_entity_poly.pdbx_seq_one_letter_code
_entity_poly.pdbx_strand_id
1 'polypeptide(L)'
;MTNSALNESLHLAESALTYLNPDDYSVWINAGMALKSSFGDSGFAIWSVWSQGSPKFKEHEAEKKWLSFNSAGISVGSLIYEAKQNGFRNVAPAKPISILKNLEDHSKKTKYAKELWDRADASTYSACEHPYMKSKELTHNFLARRVKASGMLIGQLADCIIVPIRCIKTDLLTGVECINQDGIKQTFGRKNDGALILGNTLQTISPWFVTEGFASAAACITWHKAETVACAFGKNSLTKTANLLETVYNPEHIVILQEDDNVKNC
;
A
#
# COMPACT_ATOMS: atom_id res chain seq x y z
N MET A 1 12.31 20.27 7.13
CA MET A 1 11.51 19.03 7.00
C MET A 1 10.29 19.19 7.89
N THR A 2 9.12 18.71 7.47
CA THR A 2 7.93 18.67 8.34
C THR A 2 8.12 17.58 9.42
N ASN A 3 7.50 17.73 10.60
CA ASN A 3 7.59 16.71 11.67
C ASN A 3 7.14 15.32 11.18
N SER A 4 6.22 15.23 10.22
CA SER A 4 5.79 13.97 9.57
C SER A 4 6.93 13.27 8.82
N ALA A 5 7.67 14.01 7.97
CA ALA A 5 8.73 13.43 7.15
C ALA A 5 9.95 12.99 7.99
N LEU A 6 10.19 13.67 9.11
CA LEU A 6 11.23 13.29 10.08
C LEU A 6 10.85 11.98 10.78
N ASN A 7 9.60 11.84 11.23
CA ASN A 7 9.10 10.62 11.88
C ASN A 7 9.09 9.41 10.93
N GLU A 8 8.68 9.59 9.68
CA GLU A 8 8.75 8.53 8.65
C GLU A 8 10.20 8.05 8.43
N SER A 9 11.16 8.98 8.40
CA SER A 9 12.56 8.66 8.20
C SER A 9 13.18 7.96 9.42
N LEU A 10 12.73 8.29 10.64
CA LEU A 10 13.12 7.62 11.88
C LEU A 10 12.61 6.18 11.93
N HIS A 11 11.33 5.95 11.63
CA HIS A 11 10.74 4.61 11.59
C HIS A 11 11.43 3.71 10.54
N LEU A 12 11.78 4.29 9.38
CA LEU A 12 12.53 3.57 8.36
C LEU A 12 13.93 3.14 8.86
N ALA A 13 14.61 4.03 9.58
CA ALA A 13 15.92 3.73 10.17
C ALA A 13 15.82 2.63 11.23
N GLU A 14 14.80 2.69 12.09
CA GLU A 14 14.51 1.65 13.09
C GLU A 14 14.28 0.28 12.43
N SER A 15 13.46 0.22 11.38
CA SER A 15 13.22 -1.02 10.64
C SER A 15 14.47 -1.54 9.93
N ALA A 16 15.38 -0.67 9.49
CA ALA A 16 16.64 -1.08 8.85
C ALA A 16 17.62 -1.72 9.86
N LEU A 17 17.64 -1.22 11.10
CA LEU A 17 18.55 -1.72 12.14
C LEU A 17 18.31 -3.20 12.49
N THR A 18 17.08 -3.71 12.36
CA THR A 18 16.77 -5.12 12.66
C THR A 18 17.47 -6.11 11.73
N TYR A 19 18.02 -5.64 10.61
CA TYR A 19 18.81 -6.42 9.65
C TYR A 19 20.33 -6.28 9.85
N LEU A 20 20.75 -5.57 10.89
CA LEU A 20 22.14 -5.31 11.22
C LEU A 20 22.49 -5.97 12.55
N ASN A 21 23.74 -6.41 12.67
CA ASN A 21 24.24 -7.07 13.88
C ASN A 21 24.80 -6.05 14.88
N PRO A 22 24.18 -5.83 16.06
CA PRO A 22 24.70 -4.92 17.07
C PRO A 22 25.99 -5.40 17.74
N ASP A 23 26.39 -6.67 17.58
CA ASP A 23 27.66 -7.20 18.11
C ASP A 23 28.88 -6.80 17.30
N ASP A 24 28.69 -6.40 16.04
CA ASP A 24 29.77 -5.89 15.20
C ASP A 24 30.02 -4.42 15.54
N TYR A 25 31.18 -4.16 16.12
CA TYR A 25 31.56 -2.82 16.58
C TYR A 25 31.59 -1.80 15.43
N SER A 26 31.97 -2.19 14.22
CA SER A 26 32.01 -1.27 13.07
C SER A 26 30.60 -0.87 12.64
N VAL A 27 29.69 -1.83 12.57
CA VAL A 27 28.26 -1.64 12.27
C VAL A 27 27.61 -0.78 13.35
N TRP A 28 27.89 -1.09 14.62
CA TRP A 28 27.36 -0.38 15.78
C TRP A 28 27.74 1.10 15.80
N ILE A 29 29.00 1.41 15.49
CA ILE A 29 29.50 2.79 15.38
C ILE A 29 28.93 3.52 14.17
N ASN A 30 28.89 2.86 13.00
CA ASN A 30 28.33 3.44 11.77
C ASN A 30 26.84 3.76 11.92
N ALA A 31 26.08 2.88 12.57
CA ALA A 31 24.67 3.10 12.88
C ALA A 31 24.46 4.31 13.79
N GLY A 32 25.25 4.42 14.85
CA GLY A 32 25.18 5.56 15.77
C GLY A 32 25.48 6.90 15.09
N MET A 33 26.54 6.96 14.29
CA MET A 33 26.90 8.16 13.52
C MET A 33 25.84 8.52 12.47
N ALA A 34 25.30 7.53 11.76
CA ALA A 34 24.27 7.73 10.75
C ALA A 34 22.98 8.34 11.34
N LEU A 35 22.54 7.81 12.49
CA LEU A 35 21.33 8.27 13.19
C LEU A 35 21.54 9.67 13.78
N LYS A 36 22.68 9.92 14.44
CA LYS A 36 22.98 11.24 15.01
C LYS A 36 23.08 12.32 13.94
N SER A 37 23.70 11.99 12.80
CA SER A 37 23.81 12.89 11.64
C SER A 37 22.45 13.26 11.04
N SER A 38 21.52 12.30 11.00
CA SER A 38 20.24 12.47 10.29
C SER A 38 19.11 12.99 11.19
N PHE A 39 19.15 12.70 12.49
CA PHE A 39 18.04 12.92 13.42
C PHE A 39 18.42 13.68 14.70
N GLY A 40 19.70 14.02 14.87
CA GLY A 40 20.18 14.61 16.13
C GLY A 40 19.88 13.70 17.32
N ASP A 41 19.52 14.29 18.46
CA ASP A 41 19.28 13.55 19.70
C ASP A 41 18.08 12.57 19.62
N SER A 42 17.12 12.82 18.73
CA SER A 42 16.01 11.89 18.47
C SER A 42 16.46 10.52 17.98
N GLY A 43 17.66 10.41 17.40
CA GLY A 43 18.24 9.14 16.97
C GLY A 43 18.79 8.27 18.11
N PHE A 44 19.05 8.85 19.29
CA PHE A 44 19.67 8.12 20.40
C PHE A 44 18.76 7.01 20.93
N ALA A 45 17.46 7.30 21.08
CA ALA A 45 16.50 6.34 21.63
C ALA A 45 16.47 5.04 20.80
N ILE A 46 16.37 5.17 19.47
CA ILE A 46 16.33 4.03 18.55
C ILE A 46 17.66 3.27 18.54
N TRP A 47 18.78 3.99 18.48
CA TRP A 47 20.10 3.38 18.51
C TRP A 47 20.35 2.61 19.80
N SER A 48 19.97 3.17 20.95
CA SER A 48 20.13 2.55 22.27
C SER A 48 19.28 1.29 22.41
N VAL A 49 18.00 1.33 22.01
CA VAL A 49 17.10 0.16 22.03
C VAL A 49 17.64 -0.97 21.15
N TRP A 50 18.08 -0.67 19.92
CA TRP A 50 18.70 -1.68 19.06
C TRP A 50 20.00 -2.24 19.64
N SER A 51 20.83 -1.38 20.24
CA SER A 51 22.12 -1.77 20.83
C SER A 51 21.96 -2.76 22.00
N GLN A 52 20.85 -2.69 22.74
CA GLN A 52 20.54 -3.64 23.82
C GLN A 52 20.38 -5.09 23.34
N GLY A 53 20.23 -5.32 22.03
CA GLY A 53 20.27 -6.67 21.45
C GLY A 53 21.63 -7.36 21.57
N SER A 54 22.71 -6.61 21.89
CA SER A 54 24.03 -7.18 22.15
C SER A 54 24.21 -7.53 23.64
N PRO A 55 24.70 -8.74 23.99
CA PRO A 55 25.08 -9.07 25.37
C PRO A 55 26.27 -8.24 25.88
N LYS A 56 26.97 -7.51 25.01
CA LYS A 56 28.09 -6.62 25.36
C LYS A 56 27.63 -5.20 25.70
N PHE A 57 26.33 -4.90 25.55
CA PHE A 57 25.81 -3.56 25.73
C PHE A 57 25.93 -3.08 27.18
N LYS A 58 26.38 -1.83 27.34
CA LYS A 58 26.42 -1.13 28.61
C LYS A 58 25.91 0.29 28.40
N GLU A 59 24.78 0.61 29.01
CA GLU A 59 24.06 1.88 28.83
C GLU A 59 24.96 3.11 29.02
N HIS A 60 25.70 3.16 30.12
CA HIS A 60 26.60 4.29 30.41
C HIS A 60 27.75 4.45 29.42
N GLU A 61 28.24 3.35 28.82
CA GLU A 61 29.27 3.40 27.77
C GLU A 61 28.66 3.85 26.44
N ALA A 62 27.44 3.41 26.13
CA ALA A 62 26.71 3.83 24.94
C ALA A 62 26.37 5.32 24.94
N GLU A 63 25.92 5.88 26.07
CA GLU A 63 25.67 7.33 26.22
C GLU A 63 26.94 8.17 25.97
N LYS A 64 28.04 7.81 26.62
CA LYS A 64 29.35 8.47 26.42
C LYS A 64 29.78 8.38 24.96
N LYS A 65 29.56 7.22 24.34
CA LYS A 65 29.92 7.01 22.94
C LYS A 65 29.07 7.84 22.00
N TRP A 66 27.76 7.91 22.24
CA TRP A 66 26.83 8.74 21.48
C TRP A 66 27.28 10.20 21.44
N LEU A 67 27.65 10.75 22.60
CA LEU A 67 28.14 12.13 22.70
C LEU A 67 29.42 12.35 21.88
N SER A 68 30.29 11.34 21.76
CA SER A 68 31.55 11.41 21.00
C SER A 68 31.39 11.34 19.47
N PHE A 69 30.21 10.95 18.95
CA PHE A 69 30.01 10.84 17.51
C PHE A 69 30.01 12.22 16.83
N ASN A 70 30.82 12.32 15.77
CA ASN A 70 30.86 13.45 14.86
C ASN A 70 30.18 13.08 13.54
N SER A 71 29.24 13.90 13.09
CA SER A 71 28.33 13.64 11.96
C SER A 71 28.97 13.69 10.56
N ALA A 72 30.29 13.55 10.44
CA ALA A 72 31.00 13.81 9.19
C ALA A 72 30.94 12.60 8.25
N GLY A 73 30.19 12.73 7.15
CA GLY A 73 30.28 11.84 5.98
C GLY A 73 29.41 10.59 5.98
N ILE A 74 28.71 10.28 7.07
CA ILE A 74 27.78 9.13 7.17
C ILE A 74 26.37 9.66 7.47
N SER A 75 25.38 9.12 6.76
CA SER A 75 23.96 9.46 6.92
C SER A 75 23.12 8.19 7.06
N VAL A 76 21.84 8.35 7.41
CA VAL A 76 20.86 7.23 7.44
C VAL A 76 20.78 6.49 6.10
N GLY A 77 21.15 7.13 4.98
CA GLY A 77 21.24 6.48 3.67
C GLY A 77 22.28 5.35 3.64
N SER A 78 23.42 5.53 4.32
CA SER A 78 24.47 4.51 4.43
C SER A 78 24.01 3.32 5.28
N LEU A 79 23.33 3.60 6.39
CA LEU A 79 22.72 2.59 7.26
C LEU A 79 21.72 1.71 6.50
N ILE A 80 20.82 2.35 5.75
CA ILE A 80 19.82 1.66 4.94
C ILE A 80 20.47 0.86 3.81
N TYR A 81 21.55 1.37 3.21
CA TYR A 81 22.31 0.64 2.19
C TYR A 81 22.91 -0.65 2.77
N GLU A 82 23.55 -0.57 3.93
CA GLU A 82 24.12 -1.73 4.60
C GLU A 82 23.06 -2.76 4.99
N ALA A 83 21.93 -2.30 5.55
CA ALA A 83 20.80 -3.17 5.85
C ALA A 83 20.29 -3.89 4.59
N LYS A 84 20.24 -3.20 3.44
CA LYS A 84 19.82 -3.81 2.16
C LYS A 84 20.74 -4.94 1.71
N GLN A 85 22.05 -4.80 1.95
CA GLN A 85 23.00 -5.87 1.66
C GLN A 85 22.74 -7.11 2.54
N ASN A 86 22.18 -6.93 3.73
CA ASN A 86 21.75 -8.00 4.64
C ASN A 86 20.28 -8.43 4.45
N GLY A 87 19.66 -8.09 3.32
CA GLY A 87 18.31 -8.53 2.98
C GLY A 87 17.19 -7.60 3.42
N PHE A 88 17.50 -6.42 3.99
CA PHE A 88 16.48 -5.40 4.23
C PHE A 88 15.87 -4.96 2.91
N ARG A 89 14.58 -5.25 2.74
CA ARG A 89 13.80 -4.67 1.65
C ARG A 89 13.12 -3.46 2.22
N ASN A 90 13.53 -2.28 1.77
CA ASN A 90 12.87 -1.04 2.14
C ASN A 90 11.45 -1.07 1.54
N VAL A 91 10.48 -1.60 2.31
CA VAL A 91 9.05 -1.46 2.03
C VAL A 91 8.58 -0.13 2.61
N ALA A 92 9.29 0.96 2.31
CA ALA A 92 8.66 2.26 2.39
C ALA A 92 7.53 2.26 1.35
N PRO A 93 6.33 2.77 1.68
CA PRO A 93 5.37 3.13 0.64
C PRO A 93 6.13 4.03 -0.33
N ALA A 94 6.22 3.58 -1.59
CA ALA A 94 7.10 4.18 -2.58
C ALA A 94 6.92 5.70 -2.59
N LYS A 95 8.01 6.47 -2.47
CA LYS A 95 7.97 7.90 -2.84
C LYS A 95 7.56 7.95 -4.32
N PRO A 96 6.37 8.49 -4.68
CA PRO A 96 5.79 8.26 -6.00
C PRO A 96 6.52 8.95 -7.15
N ILE A 97 7.46 9.86 -6.90
CA ILE A 97 7.67 10.98 -7.83
C ILE A 97 8.61 10.65 -9.02
N SER A 98 9.58 9.73 -8.90
CA SER A 98 10.54 9.48 -9.99
C SER A 98 10.23 8.28 -10.88
N ILE A 99 9.47 7.29 -10.39
CA ILE A 99 9.05 6.11 -11.17
C ILE A 99 7.75 6.40 -11.94
N LEU A 100 6.89 7.28 -11.43
CA LEU A 100 5.62 7.66 -12.07
C LEU A 100 5.78 8.17 -13.49
N LYS A 101 6.81 8.99 -13.74
CA LYS A 101 6.97 9.68 -15.04
C LYS A 101 7.28 8.74 -16.21
N ASN A 102 7.85 7.56 -15.95
CA ASN A 102 8.22 6.59 -16.99
C ASN A 102 7.23 5.42 -17.13
N LEU A 103 6.23 5.33 -16.25
CA LEU A 103 5.18 4.28 -16.28
C LEU A 103 3.82 4.81 -16.77
N GLU A 104 3.69 6.11 -17.08
CA GLU A 104 2.46 6.64 -17.67
C GLU A 104 2.27 6.07 -19.08
N ASP A 105 1.46 5.01 -19.17
CA ASP A 105 0.86 4.55 -20.41
C ASP A 105 -0.08 5.64 -20.91
N HIS A 106 0.41 6.51 -21.81
CA HIS A 106 -0.33 7.65 -22.36
C HIS A 106 -1.47 7.26 -23.32
N SER A 107 -1.94 6.01 -23.32
CA SER A 107 -3.13 5.65 -24.09
C SER A 107 -4.33 6.53 -23.70
N LYS A 108 -5.18 6.85 -24.69
CA LYS A 108 -6.40 7.64 -24.48
C LYS A 108 -7.29 7.09 -23.34
N LYS A 109 -7.30 5.76 -23.15
CA LYS A 109 -8.07 5.10 -22.08
C LYS A 109 -7.49 5.37 -20.69
N THR A 110 -6.17 5.37 -20.54
CA THR A 110 -5.49 5.69 -19.26
C THR A 110 -5.67 7.17 -18.91
N LYS A 111 -5.59 8.06 -19.91
CA LYS A 111 -5.84 9.50 -19.72
C LYS A 111 -7.26 9.75 -19.19
N TYR A 112 -8.27 9.15 -19.81
CA TYR A 112 -9.66 9.28 -19.37
C TYR A 112 -9.88 8.72 -17.96
N ALA A 113 -9.26 7.57 -17.62
CA ALA A 113 -9.33 7.02 -16.27
C ALA A 113 -8.79 7.97 -15.20
N LYS A 114 -7.62 8.61 -15.48
CA LYS A 114 -7.00 9.60 -14.60
C LYS A 114 -7.89 10.85 -14.44
N GLU A 115 -8.41 11.38 -15.55
CA GLU A 115 -9.34 12.52 -15.53
C GLU A 115 -10.62 12.22 -14.73
N LEU A 116 -11.20 11.02 -14.89
CA LEU A 116 -12.34 10.59 -14.08
C LEU A 116 -11.98 10.54 -12.59
N TRP A 117 -10.85 9.93 -12.26
CA TRP A 117 -10.40 9.78 -10.88
C TRP A 117 -10.15 11.12 -10.19
N ASP A 118 -9.48 12.04 -10.87
CA ASP A 118 -9.05 13.34 -10.33
C ASP A 118 -10.24 14.26 -10.00
N ARG A 119 -11.33 14.20 -10.80
CA ARG A 119 -12.54 15.01 -10.57
C ARG A 119 -13.64 14.31 -9.77
N ALA A 120 -13.44 13.06 -9.38
CA ALA A 120 -14.45 12.30 -8.67
C ALA A 120 -14.54 12.73 -7.21
N ASP A 121 -15.77 12.78 -6.70
CA ASP A 121 -16.05 13.06 -5.29
C ASP A 121 -15.64 11.87 -4.43
N ALA A 122 -14.66 12.11 -3.55
CA ALA A 122 -14.11 11.09 -2.66
C ALA A 122 -14.87 10.95 -1.33
N SER A 123 -15.91 11.74 -1.10
CA SER A 123 -16.68 11.68 0.13
C SER A 123 -17.46 10.37 0.24
N THR A 124 -17.39 9.75 1.41
CA THR A 124 -18.15 8.53 1.71
C THR A 124 -19.65 8.75 1.56
N TYR A 125 -20.15 9.90 2.02
CA TYR A 125 -21.55 10.28 1.88
C TYR A 125 -22.03 10.26 0.42
N SER A 126 -21.31 10.94 -0.49
CA SER A 126 -21.69 11.03 -1.90
C SER A 126 -21.71 9.66 -2.59
N ALA A 127 -20.69 8.83 -2.31
CA ALA A 127 -20.60 7.48 -2.84
C ALA A 127 -21.75 6.59 -2.32
N CYS A 128 -22.00 6.55 -1.01
CA CYS A 128 -23.06 5.73 -0.42
C CYS A 128 -24.47 6.16 -0.85
N GLU A 129 -24.66 7.41 -1.29
CA GLU A 129 -25.92 7.88 -1.87
C GLU A 129 -26.17 7.38 -3.31
N HIS A 130 -25.21 6.70 -3.94
CA HIS A 130 -25.39 6.15 -5.28
C HIS A 130 -26.31 4.91 -5.27
N PRO A 131 -27.23 4.76 -6.25
CA PRO A 131 -28.19 3.64 -6.28
C PRO A 131 -27.55 2.25 -6.20
N TYR A 132 -26.40 2.04 -6.86
CA TYR A 132 -25.68 0.77 -6.80
C TYR A 132 -25.21 0.46 -5.37
N MET A 133 -24.61 1.42 -4.69
CA MET A 133 -24.13 1.25 -3.30
C MET A 133 -25.28 0.92 -2.35
N LYS A 134 -26.42 1.62 -2.49
CA LYS A 134 -27.64 1.35 -1.73
C LYS A 134 -28.18 -0.06 -1.98
N SER A 135 -28.26 -0.49 -3.24
CA SER A 135 -28.72 -1.84 -3.59
C SER A 135 -27.81 -2.96 -3.07
N LYS A 136 -26.55 -2.64 -2.76
CA LYS A 136 -25.57 -3.54 -2.16
C LYS A 136 -25.41 -3.34 -0.65
N GLU A 137 -26.22 -2.47 -0.05
CA GLU A 137 -26.20 -2.16 1.38
C GLU A 137 -24.82 -1.68 1.90
N LEU A 138 -24.05 -1.02 1.03
CA LEU A 138 -22.70 -0.56 1.34
C LEU A 138 -22.73 0.81 2.05
N THR A 139 -22.33 0.82 3.32
CA THR A 139 -22.34 2.02 4.18
C THR A 139 -21.03 2.81 4.18
N HIS A 140 -20.01 2.30 3.50
CA HIS A 140 -18.72 2.96 3.30
C HIS A 140 -18.37 2.94 1.82
N ASN A 141 -17.44 3.82 1.42
CA ASN A 141 -17.05 3.93 0.01
C ASN A 141 -15.94 2.95 -0.38
N PHE A 142 -15.19 2.37 0.56
CA PHE A 142 -14.14 1.38 0.27
C PHE A 142 -13.17 1.85 -0.83
N LEU A 143 -12.66 3.08 -0.67
CA LEU A 143 -11.82 3.80 -1.63
C LEU A 143 -12.50 4.14 -2.97
N ALA A 144 -13.74 3.73 -3.22
CA ALA A 144 -14.48 4.18 -4.38
C ALA A 144 -14.89 5.65 -4.25
N ARG A 145 -15.15 6.27 -5.41
CA ARG A 145 -15.56 7.69 -5.54
C ARG A 145 -16.81 7.78 -6.40
N ARG A 146 -17.46 8.94 -6.47
CA ARG A 146 -18.61 9.18 -7.35
C ARG A 146 -18.30 10.21 -8.43
N VAL A 147 -18.72 9.96 -9.66
CA VAL A 147 -18.51 10.88 -10.80
C VAL A 147 -19.54 10.66 -11.90
N LYS A 148 -19.77 11.68 -12.74
CA LYS A 148 -20.45 11.50 -14.02
C LYS A 148 -19.47 10.98 -15.07
N ALA A 149 -19.68 9.80 -15.64
CA ALA A 149 -18.80 9.20 -16.64
C ALA A 149 -19.54 8.81 -17.93
N SER A 150 -18.82 8.75 -19.04
CA SER A 150 -19.34 8.33 -20.34
C SER A 150 -18.58 7.11 -20.85
N GLY A 151 -19.31 6.13 -21.36
CA GLY A 151 -18.74 4.90 -21.91
C GLY A 151 -19.76 4.11 -22.71
N MET A 152 -19.26 3.24 -23.58
CA MET A 152 -20.09 2.39 -24.43
C MET A 152 -21.08 1.51 -23.66
N LEU A 153 -20.68 0.99 -22.50
CA LEU A 153 -21.52 0.11 -21.67
C LEU A 153 -22.26 0.90 -20.59
N ILE A 154 -21.61 1.88 -19.96
CA ILE A 154 -22.18 2.62 -18.83
C ILE A 154 -23.14 3.74 -19.25
N GLY A 155 -23.18 4.12 -20.54
CA GLY A 155 -24.00 5.21 -21.06
C GLY A 155 -23.26 6.55 -21.13
N GLN A 156 -23.98 7.63 -21.43
CA GLN A 156 -23.43 9.00 -21.52
C GLN A 156 -23.74 9.81 -20.27
N LEU A 157 -22.73 10.48 -19.71
CA LEU A 157 -22.82 11.26 -18.46
C LEU A 157 -23.57 10.51 -17.34
N ALA A 158 -23.39 9.19 -17.30
CA ALA A 158 -24.01 8.31 -16.33
C ALA A 158 -23.47 8.61 -14.94
N ASP A 159 -24.35 8.53 -13.94
CA ASP A 159 -23.94 8.56 -12.54
C ASP A 159 -23.24 7.27 -12.18
N CYS A 160 -21.96 7.34 -11.85
CA CYS A 160 -21.14 6.17 -11.60
C CYS A 160 -20.47 6.25 -10.23
N ILE A 161 -20.42 5.11 -9.56
CA ILE A 161 -19.31 4.82 -8.67
C ILE A 161 -18.10 4.47 -9.52
N ILE A 162 -16.93 4.95 -9.10
CA ILE A 162 -15.66 4.59 -9.72
C ILE A 162 -14.74 3.95 -8.69
N VAL A 163 -14.23 2.80 -9.05
CA VAL A 163 -13.36 1.98 -8.21
C VAL A 163 -11.94 2.08 -8.76
N PRO A 164 -10.93 2.47 -7.95
CA PRO A 164 -9.57 2.59 -8.44
C PRO A 164 -8.97 1.22 -8.74
N ILE A 165 -8.25 1.13 -9.84
CA ILE A 165 -7.39 0.00 -10.16
C ILE A 165 -5.96 0.49 -10.00
N ARG A 166 -5.26 -0.02 -8.98
CA ARG A 166 -3.88 0.37 -8.67
C ARG A 166 -2.94 -0.80 -8.92
N CYS A 167 -1.79 -0.52 -9.52
CA CYS A 167 -0.76 -1.52 -9.72
C CYS A 167 -0.33 -2.08 -8.36
N ILE A 168 -0.41 -3.40 -8.19
CA ILE A 168 -0.08 -4.08 -6.93
C ILE A 168 1.35 -3.78 -6.48
N LYS A 169 2.29 -3.67 -7.43
CA LYS A 169 3.72 -3.45 -7.13
C LYS A 169 4.07 -2.01 -6.75
N THR A 170 3.37 -1.04 -7.34
CA THR A 170 3.79 0.38 -7.28
C THR A 170 2.74 1.30 -6.63
N ASP A 171 1.55 0.77 -6.35
CA ASP A 171 0.36 1.49 -5.87
C ASP A 171 -0.12 2.63 -6.79
N LEU A 172 0.45 2.72 -8.00
CA LEU A 172 0.09 3.76 -8.96
C LEU A 172 -1.27 3.43 -9.60
N LEU A 173 -2.11 4.44 -9.76
CA LEU A 173 -3.38 4.32 -10.46
C LEU A 173 -3.13 3.94 -11.93
N THR A 174 -3.59 2.77 -12.34
CA THR A 174 -3.46 2.28 -13.73
C THR A 174 -4.80 2.32 -14.48
N GLY A 175 -5.92 2.40 -13.78
CA GLY A 175 -7.25 2.48 -14.35
C GLY A 175 -8.34 2.71 -13.32
N VAL A 176 -9.58 2.73 -13.78
CA VAL A 176 -10.78 2.77 -12.95
C VAL A 176 -11.85 1.84 -13.50
N GLU A 177 -12.62 1.19 -12.64
CA GLU A 177 -13.86 0.51 -13.01
C GLU A 177 -15.05 1.39 -12.63
N CYS A 178 -15.79 1.85 -13.63
CA CYS A 178 -17.02 2.61 -13.44
C CYS A 178 -18.19 1.63 -13.32
N ILE A 179 -19.09 1.89 -12.38
CA ILE A 179 -20.32 1.12 -12.15
C ILE A 179 -21.48 2.12 -12.16
N ASN A 180 -22.36 2.03 -13.15
CA ASN A 180 -23.51 2.93 -13.26
C ASN A 180 -24.64 2.54 -12.28
N GLN A 181 -25.73 3.32 -12.26
CA GLN A 181 -26.89 3.09 -11.38
C GLN A 181 -27.53 1.70 -11.53
N ASP A 182 -27.44 1.09 -12.71
CA ASP A 182 -28.00 -0.23 -13.02
C ASP A 182 -27.01 -1.38 -12.70
N GLY A 183 -25.84 -1.06 -12.14
CA GLY A 183 -24.78 -2.02 -11.85
C GLY A 183 -23.97 -2.44 -13.07
N ILE A 184 -24.17 -1.83 -14.23
CA ILE A 184 -23.36 -2.08 -15.42
C ILE A 184 -21.96 -1.52 -15.21
N LYS A 185 -20.96 -2.36 -15.49
CA LYS A 185 -19.55 -2.05 -15.24
C LYS A 185 -18.81 -1.78 -16.55
N GLN A 186 -17.93 -0.77 -16.55
CA GLN A 186 -16.98 -0.53 -17.62
C GLN A 186 -15.64 -0.04 -17.07
N THR A 187 -14.56 -0.58 -17.61
CA THR A 187 -13.21 -0.20 -17.20
C THR A 187 -12.55 0.73 -18.21
N PHE A 188 -11.84 1.72 -17.66
CA PHE A 188 -10.96 2.61 -18.39
C PHE A 188 -9.55 2.49 -17.82
N GLY A 189 -8.54 2.52 -18.68
CA GLY A 189 -7.15 2.25 -18.31
C GLY A 189 -6.82 0.75 -18.30
N ARG A 190 -5.85 0.35 -17.47
CA ARG A 190 -5.27 -1.00 -17.43
C ARG A 190 -5.67 -1.74 -16.16
N LYS A 191 -6.20 -2.96 -16.36
CA LYS A 191 -6.42 -3.98 -15.31
C LYS A 191 -5.20 -4.85 -15.04
N ASN A 192 -4.32 -5.01 -16.03
CA ASN A 192 -3.18 -5.94 -15.91
C ASN A 192 -2.31 -5.54 -14.71
N ASP A 193 -2.17 -6.47 -13.77
CA ASP A 193 -1.40 -6.33 -12.53
C ASP A 193 -1.97 -5.28 -11.55
N GLY A 194 -3.22 -4.90 -11.78
CA GLY A 194 -3.94 -3.93 -10.97
C GLY A 194 -5.04 -4.56 -10.13
N ALA A 195 -5.18 -4.08 -8.90
CA ALA A 195 -6.23 -4.48 -7.97
C ALA A 195 -6.73 -3.26 -7.18
N LEU A 196 -7.87 -3.42 -6.53
CA LEU A 196 -8.22 -2.62 -5.37
C LEU A 196 -7.87 -3.47 -4.15
N ILE A 197 -7.00 -2.98 -3.28
CA ILE A 197 -6.69 -3.65 -2.01
C ILE A 197 -7.34 -2.83 -0.89
N LEU A 198 -8.13 -3.50 -0.06
CA LEU A 198 -8.78 -2.96 1.12
C LEU A 198 -8.15 -3.60 2.36
N GLY A 199 -8.03 -2.83 3.44
CA GLY A 199 -7.51 -3.33 4.71
C GLY A 199 -6.04 -3.01 4.96
N ASN A 200 -5.41 -3.76 5.86
CA ASN A 200 -4.03 -3.53 6.30
C ASN A 200 -3.05 -4.43 5.55
N THR A 201 -2.32 -3.87 4.59
CA THR A 201 -1.32 -4.59 3.79
C THR A 201 -0.04 -4.96 4.54
N LEU A 202 0.15 -4.47 5.77
CA LEU A 202 1.27 -4.85 6.64
C LEU A 202 0.97 -6.10 7.47
N GLN A 203 -0.29 -6.52 7.57
CA GLN A 203 -0.69 -7.75 8.24
C GLN A 203 -0.52 -8.93 7.27
N THR A 204 0.29 -9.92 7.63
CA THR A 204 0.52 -11.11 6.78
C THR A 204 -0.02 -12.41 7.38
N ILE A 205 -0.40 -12.41 8.66
CA ILE A 205 -0.79 -13.62 9.41
C ILE A 205 -2.25 -13.99 9.11
N SER A 206 -3.16 -13.02 9.16
CA SER A 206 -4.58 -13.24 8.84
C SER A 206 -4.76 -13.52 7.34
N PRO A 207 -5.71 -14.39 6.93
CA PRO A 207 -5.93 -14.69 5.53
C PRO A 207 -6.25 -13.46 4.68
N TRP A 208 -5.58 -13.34 3.53
CA TRP A 208 -5.90 -12.35 2.51
C TRP A 208 -6.91 -12.94 1.53
N PHE A 209 -8.02 -12.25 1.30
CA PHE A 209 -9.03 -12.71 0.35
C PHE A 209 -8.87 -12.06 -1.01
N VAL A 210 -9.13 -12.80 -2.08
CA VAL A 210 -9.19 -12.27 -3.46
C VAL A 210 -10.57 -12.51 -4.03
N THR A 211 -11.26 -11.45 -4.43
CA THR A 211 -12.62 -11.49 -4.97
C THR A 211 -12.66 -10.98 -6.41
N GLU A 212 -13.74 -11.32 -7.13
CA GLU A 212 -13.90 -10.89 -8.52
C GLU A 212 -14.19 -9.40 -8.65
N GLY A 213 -15.04 -8.87 -7.77
CA GLY A 213 -15.63 -7.56 -7.91
C GLY A 213 -15.65 -6.75 -6.62
N PHE A 214 -15.84 -5.45 -6.80
CA PHE A 214 -15.85 -4.45 -5.74
C PHE A 214 -16.85 -4.76 -4.62
N ALA A 215 -18.11 -5.08 -4.94
CA ALA A 215 -19.12 -5.37 -3.93
C ALA A 215 -18.76 -6.61 -3.08
N SER A 216 -18.22 -7.66 -3.71
CA SER A 216 -17.76 -8.86 -3.01
C SER A 216 -16.58 -8.56 -2.09
N ALA A 217 -15.65 -7.69 -2.51
CA ALA A 217 -14.56 -7.23 -1.64
C ALA A 217 -15.08 -6.43 -0.44
N ALA A 218 -16.01 -5.50 -0.66
CA ALA A 218 -16.64 -4.70 0.38
C ALA A 218 -17.44 -5.56 1.39
N ALA A 219 -18.14 -6.58 0.90
CA ALA A 219 -18.85 -7.56 1.71
C ALA A 219 -17.91 -8.36 2.63
N CYS A 220 -16.74 -8.77 2.11
CA CYS A 220 -15.72 -9.45 2.92
C CYS A 220 -15.26 -8.60 4.12
N ILE A 221 -15.02 -7.30 3.91
CA ILE A 221 -14.67 -6.38 5.01
C ILE A 221 -15.84 -6.21 5.98
N THR A 222 -17.05 -5.95 5.46
CA THR A 222 -18.18 -5.49 6.28
C THR A 222 -18.85 -6.62 7.06
N TRP A 223 -19.07 -7.76 6.42
CA TRP A 223 -19.87 -8.85 6.99
C TRP A 223 -19.01 -10.02 7.47
N HIS A 224 -17.92 -10.30 6.77
CA HIS A 224 -17.01 -11.39 7.12
C HIS A 224 -15.82 -10.95 7.97
N LYS A 225 -15.70 -9.64 8.25
CA LYS A 225 -14.62 -9.04 9.05
C LYS A 225 -13.23 -9.44 8.56
N ALA A 226 -13.08 -9.62 7.26
CA ALA A 226 -11.78 -9.83 6.65
C ALA A 226 -10.88 -8.61 6.94
N GLU A 227 -9.64 -8.86 7.31
CA GLU A 227 -8.68 -7.79 7.59
C GLU A 227 -8.07 -7.22 6.31
N THR A 228 -7.88 -8.05 5.29
CA THR A 228 -7.32 -7.65 3.99
C THR A 228 -8.00 -8.38 2.83
N VAL A 229 -8.43 -7.62 1.82
CA VAL A 229 -9.15 -8.15 0.66
C VAL A 229 -8.72 -7.42 -0.62
N ALA A 230 -8.51 -8.16 -1.70
CA ALA A 230 -8.20 -7.62 -3.02
C ALA A 230 -9.32 -7.92 -4.03
N CYS A 231 -9.80 -6.89 -4.73
CA CYS A 231 -10.69 -7.06 -5.88
C CYS A 231 -9.85 -7.17 -7.17
N ALA A 232 -10.00 -8.29 -7.87
CA ALA A 232 -9.25 -8.63 -9.09
C ALA A 232 -9.88 -8.09 -10.39
N PHE A 233 -11.09 -7.53 -10.33
CA PHE A 233 -11.82 -6.97 -11.47
C PHE A 233 -12.14 -7.99 -12.58
N GLY A 234 -12.51 -9.21 -12.19
CA GLY A 234 -13.07 -10.27 -13.03
C GLY A 234 -12.53 -11.67 -12.72
N LYS A 235 -13.36 -12.71 -12.92
CA LYS A 235 -13.02 -14.12 -12.62
C LYS A 235 -11.68 -14.61 -13.18
N ASN A 236 -11.38 -14.25 -14.43
CA ASN A 236 -10.15 -14.69 -15.09
C ASN A 236 -8.87 -14.04 -14.53
N SER A 237 -9.00 -13.02 -13.66
CA SER A 237 -7.86 -12.31 -13.06
C SER A 237 -7.55 -12.77 -11.63
N LEU A 238 -8.40 -13.59 -11.00
CA LEU A 238 -8.27 -14.00 -9.60
C LEU A 238 -6.89 -14.62 -9.27
N THR A 239 -6.54 -15.70 -9.96
CA THR A 239 -5.25 -16.41 -9.73
C THR A 239 -4.06 -15.52 -10.03
N LYS A 240 -4.13 -14.71 -11.08
CA LYS A 240 -3.04 -13.78 -11.44
C LYS A 240 -2.83 -12.73 -10.34
N THR A 241 -3.92 -12.17 -9.82
CA THR A 241 -3.90 -11.21 -8.72
C THR A 241 -3.36 -11.85 -7.44
N ALA A 242 -3.79 -13.06 -7.10
CA ALA A 242 -3.29 -13.81 -5.94
C ALA A 242 -1.77 -14.01 -6.01
N ASN A 243 -1.24 -14.51 -7.14
CA ASN A 243 0.20 -14.73 -7.31
C ASN A 243 1.02 -13.43 -7.21
N LEU A 244 0.47 -12.30 -7.69
CA LEU A 244 1.11 -11.00 -7.56
C LEU A 244 1.11 -10.50 -6.11
N LEU A 245 0.02 -10.70 -5.37
CA LEU A 245 -0.06 -10.36 -3.95
C LEU A 245 0.93 -11.19 -3.13
N GLU A 246 1.03 -12.49 -3.40
CA GLU A 246 2.03 -13.38 -2.81
C GLU A 246 3.45 -12.86 -3.05
N THR A 247 3.76 -12.51 -4.31
CA THR A 247 5.09 -12.01 -4.68
C THR A 247 5.44 -10.67 -4.02
N VAL A 248 4.46 -9.78 -3.84
CA VAL A 248 4.70 -8.40 -3.38
C VAL A 248 4.60 -8.25 -1.87
N TYR A 249 3.58 -8.87 -1.26
CA TYR A 249 3.26 -8.70 0.15
C TYR A 249 3.57 -9.93 1.00
N ASN A 250 3.78 -11.11 0.38
CA ASN A 250 4.10 -12.37 1.06
C ASN A 250 3.17 -12.70 2.26
N PRO A 251 1.83 -12.64 2.11
CA PRO A 251 0.91 -13.12 3.14
C PRO A 251 1.06 -14.63 3.36
N GLU A 252 0.82 -15.10 4.59
CA GLU A 252 0.90 -16.53 4.95
C GLU A 252 -0.16 -17.36 4.21
N HIS A 253 -1.35 -16.78 4.01
CA HIS A 253 -2.48 -17.45 3.38
C HIS A 253 -3.24 -16.49 2.45
N ILE A 254 -3.51 -16.97 1.22
CA ILE A 254 -4.40 -16.31 0.27
C ILE A 254 -5.60 -17.23 -0.02
N VAL A 255 -6.81 -16.69 0.13
CA VAL A 255 -8.07 -17.37 -0.18
C VAL A 255 -8.71 -16.72 -1.40
N ILE A 256 -8.89 -17.48 -2.47
CA ILE A 256 -9.61 -17.01 -3.67
C ILE A 256 -11.09 -17.33 -3.50
N LEU A 257 -11.93 -16.30 -3.56
CA LEU A 257 -13.38 -16.42 -3.52
C LEU A 257 -13.94 -16.33 -4.94
N GLN A 258 -14.44 -17.45 -5.44
CA GLN A 258 -15.12 -17.56 -6.74
C GLN A 258 -16.62 -17.56 -6.53
N GLU A 259 -17.35 -16.88 -7.42
CA GLU A 259 -18.81 -16.97 -7.46
C GLU A 259 -19.19 -18.32 -8.08
N ASP A 260 -20.17 -19.01 -7.50
CA ASP A 260 -20.67 -20.28 -8.06
C ASP A 260 -21.67 -19.97 -9.17
N ASP A 261 -21.21 -20.03 -10.42
CA ASP A 261 -22.00 -19.83 -11.64
C ASP A 261 -23.19 -20.84 -11.75
N ASN A 262 -23.27 -21.87 -10.89
CA ASN A 262 -24.33 -22.88 -10.90
C ASN A 262 -25.54 -22.56 -10.02
N VAL A 263 -25.49 -21.53 -9.17
CA VAL A 263 -26.63 -21.11 -8.36
C VAL A 263 -27.49 -20.17 -9.20
N LYS A 264 -28.43 -20.72 -9.98
CA LYS A 264 -29.55 -19.92 -10.50
C LYS A 264 -30.31 -19.40 -9.29
N ASN A 265 -30.32 -18.08 -9.09
CA ASN A 265 -31.06 -17.39 -8.05
C ASN A 265 -32.48 -17.99 -7.90
N CYS A 266 -32.75 -18.58 -6.73
CA CYS A 266 -34.10 -18.88 -6.27
C CYS A 266 -34.83 -17.59 -5.88
#